data_AF-W9Z0B0-F1
#
_entry.id   AF-W9Z0B0-F1
#
_cell.length_a   1.000
_cell.length_b   1.000
_cell.length_c   1.000
_cell.angle_alpha   90.00
_cell.angle_beta   90.00
_cell.angle_gamma   90.00
#
_symmetry.space_group_name_H-M   'P 1'
#
loop_
_entity.id
_entity.type
_entity.pdbx_description
1 polymer ?
#
loop_
_entity_poly.entity_id
_entity_poly.type
_entity_poly.pdbx_seq_one_letter_code
_entity_poly.pdbx_strand_id
1 'polypeptide(L)'
;MPKPSKTRSDEKSHSKKHGSKSSISRQHSHRHGSTSRSHQSETGGAFELYCAIYQPRSGNYYHWAFAMYRQDLGWGVFEVVQDVEDGPFRAEYRQTDPRSSLRCLPLVPLGYIHPDHSRSLAEHINKIQVPGESALWNCQDYVMEIWDSVLQLGAIDEYTWNEGRNALMPYYGPIQEADDDDDENGEGSEDEDDQPRQYQSAEYVYDSGSD
;
A
#
# COMPACT_ATOMS: atom_id res chain seq x y z
N MET A 1 -12.41 66.68 34.87
CA MET A 1 -12.65 67.67 33.79
C MET A 1 -11.30 67.92 33.10
N PRO A 2 -11.20 68.13 31.78
CA PRO A 2 -12.26 68.41 30.80
C PRO A 2 -12.45 67.32 29.73
N LYS A 3 -13.62 67.40 29.07
CA LYS A 3 -14.06 66.65 27.88
C LYS A 3 -13.78 67.50 26.59
N PRO A 4 -14.50 67.35 25.45
CA PRO A 4 -13.92 67.02 24.15
C PRO A 4 -14.23 68.09 23.08
N SER A 5 -13.96 67.80 21.81
CA SER A 5 -14.54 68.50 20.65
C SER A 5 -14.57 67.48 19.51
N LYS A 6 -15.71 66.93 19.03
CA LYS A 6 -16.82 67.53 18.26
C LYS A 6 -16.28 68.52 17.21
N THR A 7 -16.64 68.46 15.93
CA THR A 7 -18.02 68.52 15.42
C THR A 7 -18.05 68.30 13.88
N ARG A 8 -19.10 67.62 13.37
CA ARG A 8 -20.00 67.98 12.23
C ARG A 8 -19.39 68.17 10.81
N SER A 9 -20.08 67.97 9.67
CA SER A 9 -21.51 67.80 9.35
C SER A 9 -21.67 67.54 7.84
N ASP A 10 -22.78 66.86 7.48
CA ASP A 10 -23.63 67.03 6.27
C ASP A 10 -22.99 66.79 4.87
N GLU A 11 -23.66 66.25 3.85
CA GLU A 11 -25.03 66.51 3.41
C GLU A 11 -25.55 65.42 2.43
N LYS A 12 -26.88 65.25 2.39
CA LYS A 12 -27.69 64.37 1.55
C LYS A 12 -27.84 64.88 0.11
N SER A 13 -28.20 63.98 -0.83
CA SER A 13 -29.24 64.19 -1.87
C SER A 13 -29.45 62.89 -2.69
N HIS A 14 -30.63 62.24 -2.65
CA HIS A 14 -31.73 62.27 -3.65
C HIS A 14 -31.34 61.67 -5.04
N SER A 15 -32.08 60.81 -5.76
CA SER A 15 -33.51 60.44 -5.77
C SER A 15 -33.76 59.31 -6.81
N LYS A 16 -34.74 58.41 -6.55
CA LYS A 16 -35.80 57.82 -7.45
C LYS A 16 -35.39 57.07 -8.75
N LYS A 17 -36.10 56.11 -9.36
CA LYS A 17 -37.27 55.20 -9.11
C LYS A 17 -37.57 54.50 -10.49
N HIS A 18 -38.22 53.33 -10.48
CA HIS A 18 -38.82 52.57 -11.63
C HIS A 18 -37.84 51.89 -12.61
N GLY A 19 -38.10 50.72 -13.21
CA GLY A 19 -39.25 49.84 -13.29
C GLY A 19 -38.91 48.63 -14.18
N SER A 20 -39.66 47.54 -14.01
CA SER A 20 -39.47 46.17 -14.50
C SER A 20 -39.35 45.97 -16.03
N LYS A 21 -38.61 44.94 -16.48
CA LYS A 21 -39.15 43.74 -17.18
C LYS A 21 -38.07 42.72 -17.62
N SER A 22 -38.47 41.46 -17.45
CA SER A 22 -37.93 40.16 -17.84
C SER A 22 -36.96 40.03 -19.03
N SER A 23 -35.97 39.16 -18.85
CA SER A 23 -35.73 38.05 -19.79
C SER A 23 -35.16 36.84 -19.04
N ILE A 24 -35.80 35.69 -19.28
CA ILE A 24 -35.43 34.36 -18.83
C ILE A 24 -34.17 33.94 -19.60
N SER A 25 -33.10 33.56 -18.92
CA SER A 25 -32.16 32.57 -19.46
C SER A 25 -31.86 31.52 -18.38
N ARG A 26 -32.25 30.29 -18.72
CA ARG A 26 -31.89 29.08 -18.00
C ARG A 26 -30.43 28.80 -18.31
N GLN A 27 -29.57 28.80 -17.30
CA GLN A 27 -28.35 28.00 -17.34
C GLN A 27 -28.17 27.30 -16.00
N HIS A 28 -28.30 25.98 -16.08
CA HIS A 28 -28.04 25.01 -15.05
C HIS A 28 -26.53 24.97 -14.86
N SER A 29 -26.02 25.47 -13.73
CA SER A 29 -24.70 25.08 -13.27
C SER A 29 -24.86 24.44 -11.90
N HIS A 30 -24.69 23.13 -11.90
CA HIS A 30 -24.57 22.34 -10.69
C HIS A 30 -23.25 22.73 -10.03
N ARG A 31 -23.27 23.81 -9.24
CA ARG A 31 -22.26 24.01 -8.20
C ARG A 31 -22.51 22.92 -7.15
N HIS A 32 -21.87 21.77 -7.34
CA HIS A 32 -21.47 20.96 -6.21
C HIS A 32 -20.55 21.84 -5.36
N GLY A 33 -21.15 22.55 -4.41
CA GLY A 33 -20.44 22.93 -3.21
C GLY A 33 -20.06 21.63 -2.55
N SER A 34 -18.86 21.14 -2.86
CA SER A 34 -18.19 20.14 -2.06
C SER A 34 -18.08 20.76 -0.67
N THR A 35 -19.08 20.50 0.18
CA THR A 35 -18.86 20.48 1.61
C THR A 35 -17.82 19.40 1.81
N SER A 36 -16.55 19.82 1.73
CA SER A 36 -15.44 19.19 2.43
C SER A 36 -15.83 19.21 3.90
N ARG A 37 -16.71 18.28 4.27
CA ARG A 37 -16.93 17.86 5.65
C ARG A 37 -15.55 17.43 6.09
N SER A 38 -14.91 18.30 6.85
CA SER A 38 -13.61 18.03 7.42
C SER A 38 -13.73 16.73 8.20
N HIS A 39 -13.13 15.66 7.70
CA HIS A 39 -12.77 14.48 8.47
C HIS A 39 -11.68 14.81 9.51
N GLN A 40 -11.63 16.05 10.03
CA GLN A 40 -10.65 16.54 11.00
C GLN A 40 -11.07 16.26 12.46
N SER A 41 -12.13 15.48 12.71
CA SER A 41 -12.68 15.35 14.07
C SER A 41 -12.74 13.93 14.64
N GLU A 42 -12.34 12.89 13.90
CA GLU A 42 -12.40 11.51 14.44
C GLU A 42 -11.04 10.78 14.46
N THR A 43 -10.02 11.27 13.75
CA THR A 43 -8.66 10.68 13.72
C THR A 43 -7.61 11.56 14.39
N GLY A 44 -8.02 12.58 15.17
CA GLY A 44 -7.15 13.57 15.81
C GLY A 44 -6.19 12.95 16.83
N GLY A 45 -5.12 12.33 16.34
CA GLY A 45 -4.14 11.58 17.12
C GLY A 45 -3.99 10.11 16.72
N ALA A 46 -4.74 9.57 15.75
CA ALA A 46 -4.51 8.20 15.30
C ALA A 46 -3.10 8.04 14.73
N PHE A 47 -2.47 6.89 14.97
CA PHE A 47 -1.25 6.52 14.27
C PHE A 47 -1.62 5.86 12.95
N GLU A 48 -1.00 6.33 11.88
CA GLU A 48 -1.02 5.68 10.58
C GLU A 48 0.07 4.60 10.56
N LEU A 49 -0.30 3.40 10.12
CA LEU A 49 0.58 2.23 10.05
C LEU A 49 0.97 1.95 8.61
N TYR A 50 2.23 1.64 8.40
CA TYR A 50 2.83 1.40 7.10
C TYR A 50 3.85 0.27 7.16
N CYS A 51 4.10 -0.36 6.01
CA CYS A 51 5.33 -1.09 5.76
C CYS A 51 6.16 -0.34 4.72
N ALA A 52 7.38 0.03 5.09
CA ALA A 52 8.35 0.56 4.16
C ALA A 52 9.12 -0.59 3.50
N ILE A 53 9.07 -0.66 2.18
CA ILE A 53 9.77 -1.66 1.39
C ILE A 53 11.00 -0.98 0.80
N TYR A 54 12.18 -1.56 1.03
CA TYR A 54 13.44 -1.04 0.52
C TYR A 54 14.12 -2.04 -0.43
N GLN A 55 14.86 -1.51 -1.41
CA GLN A 55 15.82 -2.29 -2.18
C GLN A 55 16.78 -3.03 -1.22
N PRO A 56 17.08 -4.33 -1.48
CA PRO A 56 18.03 -5.10 -0.70
C PRO A 56 19.40 -4.41 -0.64
N ARG A 57 20.11 -4.55 0.49
CA ARG A 57 21.55 -4.21 0.59
C ARG A 57 22.42 -5.35 0.06
N SER A 58 21.99 -6.56 0.36
CA SER A 58 22.61 -7.84 0.04
C SER A 58 21.50 -8.88 0.01
N GLY A 59 21.75 -10.00 -0.67
CA GLY A 59 20.74 -11.04 -0.90
C GLY A 59 19.64 -10.60 -1.86
N ASN A 60 18.65 -11.48 -2.01
CA ASN A 60 17.56 -11.35 -2.97
C ASN A 60 16.21 -11.08 -2.28
N TYR A 61 16.17 -10.54 -1.06
CA TYR A 61 14.92 -10.23 -0.36
C TYR A 61 14.77 -8.73 -0.17
N TYR A 62 13.59 -8.18 -0.46
CA TYR A 62 13.28 -6.81 -0.08
C TYR A 62 13.49 -6.61 1.42
N HIS A 63 14.12 -5.49 1.78
CA HIS A 63 14.25 -5.11 3.19
C HIS A 63 12.96 -4.44 3.64
N TRP A 64 12.32 -4.96 4.68
CA TRP A 64 11.06 -4.43 5.20
C TRP A 64 11.28 -3.71 6.53
N ALA A 65 10.51 -2.66 6.75
CA ALA A 65 10.40 -1.99 8.04
C ALA A 65 8.97 -1.61 8.37
N PHE A 66 8.56 -1.84 9.60
CA PHE A 66 7.27 -1.38 10.09
C PHE A 66 7.36 0.10 10.48
N ALA A 67 6.48 0.93 9.97
CA ALA A 67 6.50 2.37 10.21
C ALA A 67 5.18 2.85 10.80
N MET A 68 5.30 3.73 11.78
CA MET A 68 4.20 4.43 12.43
C MET A 68 4.37 5.92 12.16
N TYR A 69 3.29 6.60 11.79
CA TYR A 69 3.30 8.04 11.60
C TYR A 69 2.20 8.70 12.40
N ARG A 70 2.53 9.84 13.02
CA ARG A 70 1.56 10.74 13.62
C ARG A 70 2.00 12.17 13.39
N GLN A 71 1.08 13.05 13.03
CA GLN A 71 1.41 14.42 12.61
C GLN A 71 2.19 15.23 13.66
N ASP A 72 1.93 15.01 14.95
CA ASP A 72 2.59 15.69 16.08
C ASP A 72 3.89 15.02 16.55
N LEU A 73 4.10 13.72 16.25
CA LEU A 73 5.30 12.97 16.66
C LEU A 73 6.26 12.66 15.52
N GLY A 74 5.82 12.75 14.27
CA GLY A 74 6.56 12.32 13.10
C GLY A 74 6.56 10.81 12.92
N TRP A 75 7.64 10.31 12.32
CA TRP A 75 7.82 8.90 11.97
C TRP A 75 8.54 8.13 13.08
N GLY A 76 8.06 6.92 13.35
CA GLY A 76 8.79 5.88 14.08
C GLY A 76 8.88 4.62 13.23
N VAL A 77 10.09 4.14 12.99
CA VAL A 77 10.38 3.00 12.11
C VAL A 77 11.04 1.91 12.94
N PHE A 78 10.49 0.70 12.85
CA PHE A 78 11.02 -0.53 13.45
C PHE A 78 11.51 -1.41 12.32
N GLU A 79 12.80 -1.69 12.30
CA GLU A 79 13.43 -2.49 11.25
C GLU A 79 14.43 -3.46 11.85
N VAL A 80 14.82 -4.44 11.05
CA VAL A 80 15.88 -5.37 11.43
C VAL A 80 17.07 -5.14 10.53
N VAL A 81 18.21 -4.82 11.12
CA VAL A 81 19.43 -4.54 10.35
C VAL A 81 20.50 -5.57 10.62
N GLN A 82 21.38 -5.70 9.63
CA GLN A 82 22.61 -6.46 9.68
C GLN A 82 23.73 -5.50 9.29
N ASP A 83 24.67 -5.22 10.20
CA ASP A 83 25.76 -4.27 9.93
C ASP A 83 26.86 -4.86 9.05
N VAL A 84 27.05 -6.17 9.15
CA VAL A 84 28.09 -6.93 8.47
C VAL A 84 27.41 -8.07 7.74
N GLU A 85 27.85 -8.36 6.52
CA GLU A 85 27.39 -9.53 5.78
C GLU A 85 27.58 -10.80 6.62
N ASP A 86 26.55 -11.64 6.68
CA ASP A 86 26.48 -12.83 7.56
C ASP A 86 26.62 -12.55 9.07
N GLY A 87 26.58 -11.29 9.49
CA GLY A 87 26.58 -10.89 10.90
C GLY A 87 25.21 -11.05 11.57
N PRO A 88 25.11 -10.79 12.89
CA PRO A 88 23.86 -10.99 13.58
C PRO A 88 22.81 -9.95 13.22
N PHE A 89 21.56 -10.40 13.09
CA PHE A 89 20.41 -9.51 12.97
C PHE A 89 20.14 -8.79 14.29
N ARG A 90 19.78 -7.50 14.22
CA ARG A 90 19.26 -6.75 15.37
C ARG A 90 18.00 -5.98 15.02
N ALA A 91 17.07 -5.91 15.96
CA ALA A 91 15.98 -4.93 15.90
C ALA A 91 16.55 -3.52 16.16
N GLU A 92 16.11 -2.55 15.37
CA GLU A 92 16.48 -1.15 15.49
C GLU A 92 15.23 -0.27 15.38
N TYR A 93 15.18 0.78 16.20
CA TYR A 93 14.15 1.82 16.13
C TYR A 93 14.76 3.12 15.63
N ARG A 94 14.15 3.73 14.61
CA ARG A 94 14.58 4.99 14.01
C ARG A 94 13.45 6.00 13.96
N GLN A 95 13.78 7.27 14.16
CA GLN A 95 12.86 8.38 13.97
C GLN A 95 13.21 9.12 12.67
N THR A 96 12.83 8.53 11.55
CA THR A 96 13.12 9.08 10.22
C THR A 96 11.96 8.79 9.26
N ASP A 97 11.76 9.66 8.28
CA ASP A 97 10.83 9.40 7.18
C ASP A 97 11.40 8.26 6.32
N PRO A 98 10.70 7.12 6.16
CA PRO A 98 11.16 6.04 5.29
C PRO A 98 11.57 6.49 3.88
N ARG A 99 10.85 7.49 3.35
CA ARG A 99 11.03 8.03 1.99
C ARG A 99 12.27 8.90 1.84
N SER A 100 12.94 9.25 2.95
CA SER A 100 14.24 9.92 2.90
C SER A 100 15.35 9.03 2.34
N SER A 101 15.16 7.71 2.38
CA SER A 101 16.06 6.73 1.76
C SER A 101 15.77 6.60 0.27
N LEU A 102 16.78 6.76 -0.57
CA LEU A 102 16.68 6.50 -2.02
C LEU A 102 16.34 5.04 -2.35
N ARG A 103 16.53 4.11 -1.40
CA ARG A 103 16.15 2.71 -1.57
C ARG A 103 14.69 2.44 -1.25
N CYS A 104 13.96 3.40 -0.65
CA CYS A 104 12.55 3.21 -0.36
C CYS A 104 11.81 3.10 -1.70
N LEU A 105 11.21 1.93 -1.94
CA LEU A 105 10.45 1.62 -3.13
C LEU A 105 9.00 2.07 -2.87
N PRO A 106 8.05 1.22 -2.41
CA PRO A 106 6.79 1.73 -1.87
C PRO A 106 6.82 1.89 -0.34
N LEU A 107 5.95 2.78 0.12
CA LEU A 107 5.46 2.83 1.49
C LEU A 107 4.02 2.31 1.48
N VAL A 108 3.82 1.06 1.87
CA VAL A 108 2.53 0.36 1.80
C VAL A 108 1.69 0.75 3.01
N PRO A 109 0.51 1.37 2.83
CA PRO A 109 -0.39 1.67 3.94
C PRO A 109 -1.04 0.39 4.46
N LEU A 110 -1.06 0.20 5.78
CA LEU A 110 -1.62 -0.99 6.43
C LEU A 110 -2.91 -0.69 7.19
N GLY A 111 -2.99 0.47 7.84
CA GLY A 111 -4.17 0.84 8.62
C GLY A 111 -3.92 1.98 9.60
N TYR A 112 -4.82 2.10 10.58
CA TYR A 112 -4.76 3.12 11.62
C TYR A 112 -4.97 2.49 12.98
N ILE A 113 -4.30 3.00 14.01
CA ILE A 113 -4.55 2.60 15.40
C ILE A 113 -4.77 3.80 16.31
N HIS A 114 -5.55 3.61 17.37
CA HIS A 114 -5.73 4.62 18.40
C HIS A 114 -4.45 4.79 19.26
N PRO A 115 -4.12 6.02 19.73
CA PRO A 115 -2.99 6.28 20.62
C PRO A 115 -2.84 5.32 21.80
N ASP A 116 -3.95 4.89 22.37
CA ASP A 116 -3.94 4.02 23.56
C ASP A 116 -3.29 2.66 23.29
N HIS A 117 -3.30 2.19 22.03
CA HIS A 117 -2.63 0.95 21.64
C HIS A 117 -1.14 1.13 21.35
N SER A 118 -0.67 2.36 21.09
CA SER A 118 0.70 2.60 20.60
C SER A 118 1.80 2.17 21.59
N ARG A 119 1.60 2.43 22.89
CA ARG A 119 2.55 2.01 23.93
C ARG A 119 2.62 0.49 24.04
N SER A 120 1.45 -0.15 24.13
CA SER A 120 1.35 -1.61 24.23
C SER A 120 1.95 -2.29 22.99
N LEU A 121 1.75 -1.71 21.80
CA LEU A 121 2.35 -2.20 20.56
C LEU A 121 3.88 -2.11 20.62
N ALA A 122 4.45 -0.95 20.99
CA ALA A 122 5.90 -0.81 21.12
C ALA A 122 6.51 -1.82 22.12
N GLU A 123 5.81 -2.12 23.22
CA GLU A 123 6.22 -3.15 24.18
C GLU A 123 6.18 -4.57 23.60
N HIS A 124 5.24 -4.87 22.70
CA HIS A 124 5.18 -6.16 22.00
C HIS A 124 6.29 -6.26 20.95
N ILE A 125 6.51 -5.21 20.16
CA ILE A 125 7.58 -5.15 19.17
C ILE A 125 8.94 -5.44 19.82
N ASN A 126 9.21 -4.83 20.97
CA ASN A 126 10.46 -5.04 21.71
C ASN A 126 10.66 -6.47 22.25
N LYS A 127 9.61 -7.30 22.29
CA LYS A 127 9.68 -8.70 22.74
C LYS A 127 9.85 -9.69 21.60
N ILE A 128 9.62 -9.26 20.35
CA ILE A 128 9.80 -10.09 19.17
C ILE A 128 11.25 -10.56 19.12
N GLN A 129 11.43 -11.87 19.00
CA GLN A 129 12.74 -12.48 18.96
C GLN A 129 13.33 -12.33 17.57
N VAL A 130 14.42 -11.58 17.47
CA VAL A 130 15.22 -11.53 16.24
C VAL A 130 16.31 -12.59 16.37
N PRO A 131 16.25 -13.69 15.60
CA PRO A 131 17.28 -14.73 15.68
C PRO A 131 18.61 -14.15 15.25
N GLY A 132 19.64 -14.33 16.08
CA GLY A 132 20.97 -13.80 15.80
C GLY A 132 21.61 -14.41 14.55
N GLU A 133 21.34 -15.69 14.25
CA GLU A 133 21.95 -16.39 13.12
C GLU A 133 20.93 -17.40 12.58
N SER A 134 20.28 -17.11 11.44
CA SER A 134 19.45 -18.09 10.75
C SER A 134 19.38 -17.79 9.27
N ALA A 135 19.84 -18.73 8.44
CA ALA A 135 19.73 -18.65 6.98
C ALA A 135 18.29 -18.70 6.47
N LEU A 136 17.32 -19.02 7.33
CA LEU A 136 15.91 -19.19 6.98
C LEU A 136 15.02 -18.04 7.46
N TRP A 137 15.55 -17.12 8.27
CA TRP A 137 14.78 -16.01 8.81
C TRP A 137 15.12 -14.72 8.08
N ASN A 138 14.10 -13.92 7.77
CA ASN A 138 14.27 -12.66 7.05
C ASN A 138 13.53 -11.52 7.76
N CYS A 139 13.89 -10.27 7.40
CA CYS A 139 13.27 -9.08 7.98
C CYS A 139 11.77 -8.90 7.67
N GLN A 140 11.23 -9.63 6.69
CA GLN A 140 9.80 -9.60 6.34
C GLN A 140 8.99 -10.34 7.41
N ASP A 141 9.50 -11.47 7.92
CA ASP A 141 8.90 -12.21 9.04
C ASP A 141 8.76 -11.32 10.29
N TYR A 142 9.78 -10.51 10.59
CA TYR A 142 9.72 -9.54 11.69
C TYR A 142 8.52 -8.59 11.56
N VAL A 143 8.32 -8.01 10.38
CA VAL A 143 7.20 -7.08 10.15
C VAL A 143 5.85 -7.81 10.18
N MET A 144 5.80 -9.05 9.69
CA MET A 144 4.60 -9.89 9.78
C MET A 144 4.24 -10.20 11.24
N GLU A 145 5.22 -10.51 12.09
CA GLU A 145 5.00 -10.72 13.53
C GLU A 145 4.52 -9.43 14.24
N ILE A 146 5.04 -8.26 13.84
CA ILE A 146 4.51 -6.98 14.33
C ILE A 146 3.05 -6.84 13.90
N TRP A 147 2.73 -7.12 12.64
CA TRP A 147 1.37 -6.99 12.11
C TRP A 147 0.37 -7.91 12.82
N ASP A 148 0.78 -9.14 13.11
CA ASP A 148 0.01 -10.08 13.92
C ASP A 148 -0.19 -9.55 15.35
N SER A 149 0.81 -8.89 15.93
CA SER A 149 0.70 -8.26 17.24
C SER A 149 -0.31 -7.11 17.27
N VAL A 150 -0.46 -6.36 16.16
CA VAL A 150 -1.48 -5.28 16.07
C VAL A 150 -2.89 -5.87 16.18
N LEU A 151 -3.15 -7.00 15.51
CA LEU A 151 -4.43 -7.72 15.60
C LEU A 151 -4.64 -8.32 17.00
N GLN A 152 -3.63 -8.98 17.57
CA GLN A 152 -3.72 -9.61 18.90
C GLN A 152 -4.02 -8.59 20.01
N LEU A 153 -3.56 -7.36 19.87
CA LEU A 153 -3.87 -6.25 20.79
C LEU A 153 -5.29 -5.70 20.63
N GLY A 154 -6.05 -6.17 19.64
CA GLY A 154 -7.35 -5.62 19.28
C GLY A 154 -7.27 -4.18 18.75
N ALA A 155 -6.10 -3.76 18.25
CA ALA A 155 -5.90 -2.41 17.74
C ALA A 155 -6.48 -2.24 16.32
N ILE A 156 -6.64 -3.35 15.60
CA ILE A 156 -7.31 -3.47 14.30
C ILE A 156 -8.23 -4.70 14.31
N ASP A 157 -9.17 -4.76 13.37
CA ASP A 157 -10.00 -5.95 13.14
C ASP A 157 -9.36 -6.94 12.15
N GLU A 158 -9.92 -8.15 12.07
CA GLU A 158 -9.45 -9.20 11.17
C GLU A 158 -9.50 -8.78 9.69
N TYR A 159 -10.49 -7.95 9.31
CA TYR A 159 -10.61 -7.45 7.94
C TYR A 159 -9.42 -6.55 7.58
N THR A 160 -9.10 -5.57 8.41
CA THR A 160 -7.97 -4.67 8.24
C THR A 160 -6.66 -5.45 8.25
N TRP A 161 -6.51 -6.41 9.16
CA TRP A 161 -5.34 -7.28 9.20
C TRP A 161 -5.16 -8.05 7.89
N ASN A 162 -6.24 -8.64 7.35
CA ASN A 162 -6.20 -9.41 6.12
C ASN A 162 -5.89 -8.54 4.89
N GLU A 163 -6.49 -7.36 4.79
CA GLU A 163 -6.20 -6.40 3.72
C GLU A 163 -4.74 -5.94 3.76
N GLY A 164 -4.23 -5.59 4.94
CA GLY A 164 -2.83 -5.21 5.13
C GLY A 164 -1.88 -6.35 4.75
N ARG A 165 -2.19 -7.59 5.17
CA ARG A 165 -1.43 -8.78 4.78
C ARG A 165 -1.41 -8.96 3.26
N ASN A 166 -2.57 -8.89 2.61
CA ASN A 166 -2.68 -9.03 1.16
C ASN A 166 -1.88 -7.96 0.41
N ALA A 167 -1.86 -6.72 0.92
CA ALA A 167 -1.09 -5.62 0.35
C ALA A 167 0.44 -5.85 0.42
N LEU A 168 0.90 -6.65 1.37
CA LEU A 168 2.31 -7.00 1.56
C LEU A 168 2.77 -8.19 0.70
N MET A 169 1.86 -9.11 0.35
CA MET A 169 2.21 -10.33 -0.37
C MET A 169 2.95 -10.13 -1.71
N PRO A 170 2.70 -9.07 -2.51
CA PRO A 170 3.47 -8.83 -3.73
C PRO A 170 4.98 -8.59 -3.50
N TYR A 171 5.37 -8.24 -2.28
CA TYR A 171 6.76 -7.98 -1.90
C TYR A 171 7.35 -9.07 -1.01
N TYR A 172 6.57 -10.12 -0.73
CA TYR A 172 6.93 -11.17 0.22
C TYR A 172 7.67 -12.29 -0.50
N GLY A 173 8.74 -12.79 0.12
CA GLY A 173 9.63 -13.77 -0.46
C GLY A 173 10.82 -13.17 -1.21
N PRO A 174 11.59 -14.03 -1.90
CA PRO A 174 12.72 -13.58 -2.71
C PRO A 174 12.21 -12.83 -3.95
N ILE A 175 12.98 -11.82 -4.35
CA ILE A 175 12.84 -11.10 -5.60
C ILE A 175 13.09 -12.12 -6.71
N GLN A 176 12.05 -12.42 -7.48
CA GLN A 176 12.22 -13.09 -8.77
C GLN A 176 12.95 -12.12 -9.69
N GLU A 177 14.19 -12.44 -10.02
CA GLU A 177 14.80 -11.86 -11.21
C GLU A 177 13.88 -12.23 -12.36
N ALA A 178 13.43 -11.23 -13.12
CA ALA A 178 12.77 -11.53 -14.39
C ALA A 178 13.82 -12.25 -15.21
N ASP A 179 13.65 -13.57 -15.38
CA ASP A 179 14.31 -14.27 -16.46
C ASP A 179 13.83 -13.56 -17.74
N ASP A 180 14.66 -12.64 -18.24
CA ASP A 180 14.68 -12.25 -19.66
C ASP A 180 15.16 -13.49 -20.44
N ASP A 181 14.39 -14.58 -20.37
CA ASP A 181 14.40 -15.65 -21.36
C ASP A 181 13.40 -15.27 -22.45
N ASP A 182 13.71 -14.19 -23.17
CA ASP A 182 13.16 -13.91 -24.49
C ASP A 182 14.34 -13.93 -25.48
N ASP A 183 14.70 -15.12 -25.96
CA ASP A 183 14.86 -15.39 -27.40
C ASP A 183 15.29 -16.85 -27.74
N GLU A 184 14.69 -17.35 -28.83
CA GLU A 184 15.10 -18.45 -29.74
C GLU A 184 14.84 -19.94 -29.42
N ASN A 185 13.62 -20.40 -29.77
CA ASN A 185 13.29 -21.40 -30.82
C ASN A 185 11.92 -22.03 -30.48
N GLY A 186 10.86 -21.92 -31.27
CA GLY A 186 10.84 -22.06 -32.72
C GLY A 186 10.43 -23.47 -33.12
N GLU A 187 9.27 -23.97 -32.69
CA GLU A 187 8.55 -25.01 -33.43
C GLU A 187 7.06 -24.65 -33.48
N GLY A 188 6.67 -24.13 -34.64
CA GLY A 188 5.27 -23.96 -35.01
C GLY A 188 4.60 -25.32 -35.11
N SER A 189 3.50 -25.50 -34.39
CA SER A 189 2.53 -26.52 -34.72
C SER A 189 1.79 -26.06 -35.98
N GLU A 190 2.34 -26.42 -37.14
CA GLU A 190 1.62 -26.36 -38.40
C GLU A 190 0.54 -27.45 -38.38
N ASP A 191 -0.71 -27.02 -38.15
CA ASP A 191 -1.90 -27.79 -38.42
C ASP A 191 -2.01 -28.04 -39.93
N GLU A 192 -1.41 -29.15 -40.41
CA GLU A 192 -1.63 -29.66 -41.77
C GLU A 192 -2.83 -30.63 -41.78
N ASP A 193 -4.01 -30.05 -42.00
CA ASP A 193 -5.14 -30.73 -42.61
C ASP A 193 -4.80 -31.09 -44.07
N ASP A 194 -4.46 -32.35 -44.36
CA ASP A 194 -4.60 -32.90 -45.71
C ASP A 194 -5.03 -34.38 -45.66
N GLN A 195 -6.32 -34.62 -45.82
CA GLN A 195 -6.83 -35.92 -46.27
C GLN A 195 -6.79 -35.99 -47.79
N PRO A 196 -6.51 -37.19 -48.34
CA PRO A 196 -7.50 -37.75 -49.24
C PRO A 196 -7.76 -39.25 -49.03
N ARG A 197 -9.03 -39.54 -48.73
CA ARG A 197 -9.91 -40.48 -49.46
C ARG A 197 -9.38 -41.91 -49.80
N GLN A 198 -9.99 -42.86 -49.10
CA GLN A 198 -10.96 -43.84 -49.65
C GLN A 198 -10.43 -45.18 -50.24
N TYR A 199 -11.17 -46.26 -49.89
CA TYR A 199 -11.19 -47.63 -50.45
C TYR A 199 -10.07 -48.58 -49.92
N GLN A 200 -10.28 -49.86 -49.60
CA GLN A 200 -11.21 -50.87 -50.11
C GLN A 200 -11.66 -51.90 -49.05
N SER A 201 -12.80 -52.50 -49.39
CA SER A 201 -13.55 -53.59 -48.77
C SER A 201 -12.80 -54.91 -48.55
N ALA A 202 -13.40 -55.75 -47.72
CA ALA A 202 -13.10 -57.15 -47.42
C ALA A 202 -12.70 -58.03 -48.62
N GLU A 203 -11.80 -59.02 -48.40
CA GLU A 203 -12.06 -60.48 -48.52
C GLU A 203 -10.76 -61.30 -48.29
N TYR A 204 -10.83 -62.30 -47.38
CA TYR A 204 -10.10 -63.58 -47.28
C TYR A 204 -8.59 -63.69 -47.62
N VAL A 205 -7.80 -64.33 -46.74
CA VAL A 205 -7.16 -65.66 -47.00
C VAL A 205 -6.95 -66.43 -45.69
N TYR A 206 -7.25 -67.72 -45.81
CA TYR A 206 -7.22 -68.90 -44.94
C TYR A 206 -5.89 -69.18 -44.22
N ASP A 207 -5.99 -69.64 -42.97
CA ASP A 207 -4.89 -70.22 -42.18
C ASP A 207 -4.72 -71.71 -42.56
N SER A 208 -3.58 -72.02 -43.18
CA SER A 208 -3.02 -73.36 -43.40
C SER A 208 -1.52 -73.20 -43.15
N GLY A 209 -0.81 -73.92 -42.30
CA GLY A 209 -1.01 -75.18 -41.60
C GLY A 209 0.38 -75.82 -41.42
N SER A 210 0.50 -76.71 -40.43
CA SER A 210 1.62 -77.65 -40.17
C SER A 210 2.82 -77.14 -39.35
N ASP A 211 2.92 -77.59 -38.10
CA ASP A 211 3.64 -78.84 -37.75
C ASP A 211 2.87 -79.62 -36.67
#